data_AF-A0A965PAM1-F1
#
_entry.id   AF-A0A965PAM1-F1
#
_cell.length_a   1.000
_cell.length_b   1.000
_cell.length_c   1.000
_cell.angle_alpha   90.00
_cell.angle_beta   90.00
_cell.angle_gamma   90.00
#
_symmetry.space_group_name_H-M   'P 1'
#
loop_
_entity.id
_entity.type
_entity.pdbx_description
1 polymer ?
#
loop_
_entity_poly.entity_id
_entity_poly.type
_entity_poly.pdbx_seq_one_letter_code
_entity_poly.pdbx_strand_id
1 'polypeptide(L)'
;MERIQNLFEGERYDAKNITNKGYKNIPEEVLRDIETNGATLEKLRELQTPIFKYKTQITIHGAFPEVSGGYLGGYKSIIQNKNKSIGVKWNAIDHDKKTRIYKYIKEVLKYSVQRNSNEFFAYKKGEYLKNQDQYTEELEREKNNLAKINKNLFYGNFGVFLSRDFFGQFLVSYIDIGGIYEENVPAAVLNITGKTVEEIELMISERETAEKLKWEQYHEEQKKEREKRDAAAAVLLEPAKEEMLKICDLKQGKIYDGLIVYALQPDTEKGEVNVKATKYTRKEREKKFRRQEAYTTLDKLSEVEFLGSRWEISKTEFSGYVMKSEKKPEEKPLPEVKDFQVIQYSEKCIAIFGDTKPIKEKLKAIGGKFNPYLTHNGERAPGWILPTTKKEQLTNLI
;
A
#
# COMPACT_ATOMS: atom_id res chain seq x y z
N MET A 1 29.69 -36.65 -10.22
CA MET A 1 30.01 -35.91 -8.98
C MET A 1 30.92 -34.73 -9.27
N GLU A 2 32.03 -34.91 -9.99
CA GLU A 2 33.02 -33.88 -10.36
C GLU A 2 32.40 -32.60 -10.97
N ARG A 3 31.37 -32.74 -11.82
CA ARG A 3 30.78 -31.61 -12.56
C ARG A 3 29.97 -30.63 -11.69
N ILE A 4 29.32 -31.08 -10.61
CA ILE A 4 28.58 -30.20 -9.68
C ILE A 4 29.56 -29.48 -8.76
N GLN A 5 30.58 -30.18 -8.27
CA GLN A 5 31.63 -29.59 -7.45
C GLN A 5 32.34 -28.45 -8.20
N ASN A 6 32.66 -28.66 -9.48
CA ASN A 6 33.25 -27.62 -10.34
C ASN A 6 32.34 -26.39 -10.55
N LEU A 7 31.02 -26.48 -10.30
CA LEU A 7 30.15 -25.29 -10.39
C LEU A 7 30.50 -24.25 -9.34
N PHE A 8 30.94 -24.70 -8.16
CA PHE A 8 31.19 -23.81 -7.02
C PHE A 8 32.67 -23.49 -6.83
N GLU A 9 33.56 -24.17 -7.55
CA GLU A 9 35.01 -23.95 -7.48
C GLU A 9 35.51 -22.96 -8.55
N GLY A 10 36.37 -22.03 -8.14
CA GLY A 10 37.06 -21.06 -9.00
C GLY A 10 36.20 -20.05 -9.76
N GLU A 11 36.85 -19.07 -10.38
CA GLU A 11 36.21 -18.08 -11.27
C GLU A 11 36.21 -18.50 -12.75
N ARG A 12 36.35 -19.81 -13.03
CA ARG A 12 36.34 -20.30 -14.40
C ARG A 12 34.89 -20.41 -14.89
N TYR A 13 34.52 -19.55 -15.83
CA TYR A 13 33.19 -19.54 -16.45
C TYR A 13 33.21 -20.25 -17.80
N ASP A 14 32.08 -20.85 -18.16
CA ASP A 14 31.91 -21.45 -19.48
C ASP A 14 31.76 -20.39 -20.57
N ALA A 15 32.21 -20.72 -21.78
CA ALA A 15 31.91 -19.92 -22.95
C ALA A 15 30.40 -19.84 -23.20
N LYS A 16 29.96 -18.76 -23.84
CA LYS A 16 28.54 -18.57 -24.18
C LYS A 16 28.10 -19.66 -25.16
N ASN A 17 27.17 -20.51 -24.74
CA ASN A 17 26.64 -21.61 -25.54
C ASN A 17 25.22 -21.28 -26.02
N ILE A 18 25.09 -21.02 -27.32
CA ILE A 18 23.80 -20.64 -27.94
C ILE A 18 22.93 -21.88 -28.19
N THR A 19 23.55 -23.01 -28.55
CA THR A 19 22.84 -24.27 -28.83
C THR A 19 22.52 -25.03 -27.55
N ASN A 20 21.36 -25.69 -27.50
CA ASN A 20 21.05 -26.61 -26.42
C ASN A 20 21.95 -27.85 -26.51
N LYS A 21 22.62 -28.22 -25.41
CA LYS A 21 23.50 -29.40 -25.35
C LYS A 21 22.83 -30.60 -24.70
N GLY A 22 21.64 -30.43 -24.12
CA GLY A 22 20.83 -31.48 -23.55
C GLY A 22 19.58 -31.71 -24.39
N TYR A 23 19.43 -32.92 -24.91
CA TYR A 23 18.29 -33.31 -25.76
C TYR A 23 17.19 -34.01 -24.97
N LYS A 24 17.35 -34.15 -23.65
CA LYS A 24 16.37 -34.75 -22.76
C LYS A 24 15.16 -33.82 -22.64
N ASN A 25 13.97 -34.36 -22.92
CA ASN A 25 12.71 -33.70 -22.60
C ASN A 25 12.54 -33.70 -21.08
N ILE A 26 12.43 -32.50 -20.50
CA ILE A 26 12.27 -32.34 -19.05
C ILE A 26 10.77 -32.20 -18.75
N PRO A 27 10.21 -33.03 -17.86
CA PRO A 27 8.79 -32.95 -17.50
C PRO A 27 8.40 -31.59 -16.90
N GLU A 28 7.14 -31.21 -17.07
CA GLU A 28 6.60 -29.97 -16.51
C GLU A 28 6.65 -29.95 -14.97
N GLU A 29 6.46 -31.10 -14.33
CA GLU A 29 6.56 -31.25 -12.86
C GLU A 29 7.95 -30.84 -12.34
N VAL A 30 9.01 -31.20 -13.06
CA VAL A 30 10.38 -30.80 -12.71
C VAL A 30 10.56 -29.29 -12.85
N LEU A 31 9.98 -28.68 -13.89
CA LEU A 31 10.05 -27.24 -14.04
C LEU A 31 9.29 -26.52 -12.91
N ARG A 32 8.09 -26.98 -12.57
CA ARG A 32 7.27 -26.43 -11.48
C ARG A 32 7.97 -26.54 -10.13
N ASP A 33 8.64 -27.65 -9.86
CA ASP A 33 9.46 -27.83 -8.66
C ASP A 33 10.60 -26.81 -8.61
N ILE A 34 11.34 -26.62 -9.71
CA ILE A 34 12.40 -25.61 -9.81
C ILE A 34 11.83 -24.18 -9.63
N GLU A 35 10.67 -23.87 -10.22
CA GLU A 35 9.99 -22.58 -10.06
C GLU A 35 9.53 -22.30 -8.63
N THR A 36 9.19 -23.33 -7.87
CA THR A 36 8.63 -23.19 -6.51
C THR A 36 9.72 -23.20 -5.44
N ASN A 37 10.65 -24.15 -5.52
CA ASN A 37 11.61 -24.48 -4.46
C ASN A 37 13.06 -24.09 -4.82
N GLY A 38 13.28 -23.68 -6.07
CA GLY A 38 14.62 -23.48 -6.64
C GLY A 38 15.26 -24.78 -7.16
N ALA A 39 16.39 -24.65 -7.84
CA ALA A 39 17.11 -25.81 -8.36
C ALA A 39 17.93 -26.47 -7.25
N THR A 40 17.50 -27.64 -6.78
CA THR A 40 18.22 -28.38 -5.74
C THR A 40 19.40 -29.18 -6.30
N LEU A 41 20.49 -29.34 -5.54
CA LEU A 41 21.63 -30.17 -5.99
C LEU A 41 21.24 -31.61 -6.30
N GLU A 42 20.30 -32.17 -5.53
CA GLU A 42 19.76 -33.51 -5.75
C GLU A 42 19.10 -33.59 -7.13
N LYS A 43 18.27 -32.60 -7.46
CA LYS A 43 17.61 -32.55 -8.77
C LYS A 43 18.61 -32.33 -9.88
N LEU A 44 19.58 -31.43 -9.70
CA LEU A 44 20.65 -31.20 -10.68
C LEU A 44 21.45 -32.48 -10.96
N ARG A 45 21.68 -33.31 -9.93
CA ARG A 45 22.33 -34.61 -10.05
C ARG A 45 21.45 -35.63 -10.77
N GLU A 46 20.16 -35.71 -10.42
CA GLU A 46 19.19 -36.64 -10.99
C GLU A 46 18.90 -36.38 -12.47
N LEU A 47 18.85 -35.10 -12.87
CA LEU A 47 18.52 -34.72 -14.25
C LEU A 47 19.55 -35.27 -15.26
N GLN A 48 20.82 -35.40 -14.83
CA GLN A 48 21.96 -35.84 -15.65
C GLN A 48 22.11 -35.05 -16.95
N THR A 49 21.63 -33.81 -16.96
CA THR A 49 21.73 -32.89 -18.09
C THR A 49 23.02 -32.08 -18.04
N PRO A 50 23.52 -31.57 -19.18
CA PRO A 50 24.63 -30.64 -19.18
C PRO A 50 24.27 -29.35 -18.43
N ILE A 51 25.13 -28.94 -17.49
CA ILE A 51 25.01 -27.68 -16.75
C ILE A 51 26.23 -26.83 -17.11
N PHE A 52 25.99 -25.55 -17.40
CA PHE A 52 27.01 -24.57 -17.73
C PHE A 52 27.00 -23.44 -16.70
N LYS A 53 28.19 -23.04 -16.26
CA LYS A 53 28.44 -22.03 -15.23
C LYS A 53 28.68 -20.66 -15.87
N TYR A 54 27.88 -19.67 -15.48
CA TYR A 54 28.06 -18.27 -15.85
C TYR A 54 28.19 -17.39 -14.60
N LYS A 55 28.62 -16.13 -14.80
CA LYS A 55 28.89 -15.19 -13.70
C LYS A 55 27.70 -15.00 -12.75
N THR A 56 26.48 -14.90 -13.26
CA THR A 56 25.29 -14.58 -12.47
C THR A 56 24.30 -15.74 -12.32
N GLN A 57 24.51 -16.84 -13.04
CA GLN A 57 23.59 -17.96 -13.12
C GLN A 57 24.27 -19.24 -13.61
N ILE A 58 23.65 -20.38 -13.37
CA ILE A 58 23.89 -21.60 -14.13
C ILE A 58 22.86 -21.72 -15.26
N THR A 59 23.18 -22.46 -16.31
CA THR A 59 22.19 -22.85 -17.32
C THR A 59 22.07 -24.36 -17.36
N ILE A 60 20.85 -24.86 -17.20
CA ILE A 60 20.51 -26.27 -17.26
C ILE A 60 20.03 -26.57 -18.67
N HIS A 61 20.83 -27.30 -19.43
CA HIS A 61 20.52 -27.63 -20.81
C HIS A 61 19.61 -28.85 -20.89
N GLY A 62 18.39 -28.64 -21.34
CA GLY A 62 17.37 -29.66 -21.61
C GLY A 62 16.24 -29.02 -22.40
N ALA A 63 15.32 -29.81 -22.94
CA ALA A 63 14.11 -29.28 -23.54
C ALA A 63 13.05 -29.10 -22.44
N PHE A 64 13.00 -27.90 -21.85
CA PHE A 64 12.01 -27.54 -20.84
C PHE A 64 10.71 -27.01 -21.48
N PRO A 65 9.54 -27.22 -20.83
CA PRO A 65 8.30 -26.52 -21.17
C PRO A 65 8.41 -25.02 -20.87
N GLU A 66 7.35 -24.27 -21.19
CA GLU A 66 7.31 -22.82 -20.97
C GLU A 66 7.34 -22.47 -19.47
N VAL A 67 8.17 -21.49 -19.13
CA VAL A 67 8.31 -21.01 -17.74
C VAL A 67 7.11 -20.14 -17.38
N SER A 68 6.38 -20.51 -16.33
CA SER A 68 5.10 -19.87 -15.96
C SER A 68 5.28 -18.48 -15.33
N GLY A 69 6.44 -18.22 -14.69
CA GLY A 69 6.82 -16.88 -14.25
C GLY A 69 8.29 -16.75 -13.84
N GLY A 70 8.89 -17.83 -13.33
CA GLY A 70 10.29 -17.90 -12.96
C GLY A 70 10.70 -16.99 -11.80
N TYR A 71 9.74 -16.61 -10.94
CA TYR A 71 9.98 -15.78 -9.76
C TYR A 71 10.22 -16.65 -8.53
N LEU A 72 11.35 -16.43 -7.84
CA LEU A 72 11.69 -17.13 -6.61
C LEU A 72 12.09 -16.12 -5.52
N GLY A 73 11.30 -16.12 -4.44
CA GLY A 73 11.19 -15.09 -3.40
C GLY A 73 11.53 -13.67 -3.85
N GLY A 74 10.63 -13.14 -4.68
CA GLY A 74 10.58 -11.75 -5.09
C GLY A 74 11.39 -11.40 -6.33
N TYR A 75 12.26 -12.29 -6.82
CA TYR A 75 13.13 -12.00 -7.95
C TYR A 75 12.90 -12.98 -9.11
N LYS A 76 12.96 -12.47 -10.34
CA LYS A 76 13.00 -13.30 -11.55
C LYS A 76 14.35 -14.02 -11.61
N SER A 77 14.38 -15.23 -11.07
CA SER A 77 15.59 -16.03 -10.90
C SER A 77 15.66 -17.23 -11.85
N ILE A 78 14.55 -17.59 -12.49
CA ILE A 78 14.49 -18.64 -13.51
C ILE A 78 14.10 -18.00 -14.84
N ILE A 79 14.92 -18.21 -15.86
CA ILE A 79 14.84 -17.50 -17.12
C ILE A 79 14.88 -18.52 -18.25
N GLN A 80 13.83 -18.57 -19.07
CA GLN A 80 13.83 -19.43 -20.24
C GLN A 80 14.70 -18.84 -21.35
N ASN A 81 15.61 -19.66 -21.88
CA ASN A 81 16.41 -19.31 -23.05
C ASN A 81 15.68 -19.68 -24.34
N LYS A 82 16.03 -19.02 -25.44
CA LYS A 82 15.46 -19.29 -26.79
C LYS A 82 15.63 -20.74 -27.25
N ASN A 83 16.64 -21.44 -26.73
CA ASN A 83 16.95 -22.84 -27.05
C ASN A 83 16.23 -23.86 -26.14
N LYS A 84 15.21 -23.42 -25.40
CA LYS A 84 14.42 -24.20 -24.42
C LYS A 84 15.17 -24.66 -23.16
N SER A 85 16.44 -24.30 -22.99
CA SER A 85 17.13 -24.44 -21.70
C SER A 85 16.65 -23.39 -20.71
N ILE A 86 16.93 -23.58 -19.41
CA ILE A 86 16.63 -22.60 -18.38
C ILE A 86 17.91 -22.08 -17.72
N GLY A 87 17.98 -20.78 -17.53
CA GLY A 87 18.95 -20.13 -16.67
C GLY A 87 18.42 -20.05 -15.25
N VAL A 88 19.20 -20.49 -14.28
CA VAL A 88 18.88 -20.43 -12.85
C VAL A 88 19.94 -19.59 -12.15
N LYS A 89 19.54 -18.46 -11.57
CA LYS A 89 20.44 -17.59 -10.83
C LYS A 89 21.02 -18.27 -9.60
N TRP A 90 22.22 -17.87 -9.18
CA TRP A 90 22.91 -18.46 -8.01
C TRP A 90 22.06 -18.41 -6.73
N ASN A 91 21.29 -17.34 -6.54
CA ASN A 91 20.39 -17.18 -5.40
C ASN A 91 19.22 -18.19 -5.38
N ALA A 92 18.90 -18.82 -6.52
CA ALA A 92 17.82 -19.79 -6.67
C ALA A 92 18.28 -21.24 -6.61
N ILE A 93 19.59 -21.49 -6.55
CA ILE A 93 20.11 -22.83 -6.24
C ILE A 93 19.87 -23.11 -4.76
N ASP A 94 19.29 -24.27 -4.43
CA ASP A 94 18.96 -24.69 -3.06
C ASP A 94 18.23 -23.63 -2.23
N HIS A 95 17.34 -22.87 -2.87
CA HIS A 95 16.75 -21.67 -2.29
C HIS A 95 16.06 -21.94 -0.94
N ASP A 96 15.22 -22.97 -0.85
CA ASP A 96 14.52 -23.33 0.38
C ASP A 96 15.46 -23.82 1.50
N LYS A 97 16.47 -24.62 1.14
CA LYS A 97 17.51 -25.08 2.08
C LYS A 97 18.26 -23.88 2.67
N LYS A 98 18.69 -22.95 1.83
CA LYS A 98 19.35 -21.70 2.27
C LYS A 98 18.42 -20.86 3.14
N THR A 99 17.16 -20.72 2.76
CA THR A 99 16.16 -19.99 3.57
C THR A 99 16.00 -20.60 4.96
N ARG A 100 15.92 -21.94 5.07
CA ARG A 100 15.88 -22.63 6.39
C ARG A 100 17.14 -22.39 7.20
N ILE A 101 18.32 -22.64 6.62
CA ILE A 101 19.60 -22.48 7.32
C ILE A 101 19.79 -21.04 7.79
N TYR A 102 19.58 -20.05 6.90
CA TYR A 102 19.75 -18.65 7.25
C TYR A 102 18.72 -18.15 8.26
N LYS A 103 17.50 -18.71 8.27
CA LYS A 103 16.53 -18.49 9.37
C LYS A 103 17.16 -18.94 10.70
N TYR A 104 17.70 -20.15 10.77
CA TYR A 104 18.31 -20.67 12.00
C TYR A 104 19.55 -19.87 12.43
N ILE A 105 20.43 -19.49 11.50
CA ILE A 105 21.59 -18.62 11.78
C ILE A 105 21.13 -17.27 12.34
N LYS A 106 20.08 -16.68 11.76
CA LYS A 106 19.47 -15.43 12.26
C LYS A 106 18.90 -15.62 13.67
N GLU A 107 18.20 -16.71 13.93
CA GLU A 107 17.56 -16.94 15.23
C GLU A 107 18.58 -17.16 16.35
N VAL A 108 19.62 -17.96 16.10
CA VAL A 108 20.61 -18.33 17.12
C VAL A 108 21.73 -17.29 17.24
N LEU A 109 22.35 -16.91 16.11
CA LEU A 109 23.56 -16.07 16.10
C LEU A 109 23.26 -14.57 15.87
N LYS A 110 22.00 -14.21 15.61
CA LYS A 110 21.55 -12.84 15.32
C LYS A 110 22.19 -12.23 14.07
N TYR A 111 22.52 -13.07 13.09
CA TYR A 111 22.93 -12.59 11.78
C TYR A 111 21.74 -12.00 11.04
N SER A 112 21.99 -11.02 10.20
CA SER A 112 21.06 -10.54 9.18
C SER A 112 21.18 -11.39 7.91
N VAL A 113 20.18 -11.32 7.05
CA VAL A 113 20.16 -12.05 5.77
C VAL A 113 20.06 -11.05 4.64
N GLN A 114 21.09 -11.01 3.79
CA GLN A 114 21.08 -10.22 2.57
C GLN A 114 20.44 -11.06 1.46
N ARG A 115 19.42 -10.50 0.79
CA ARG A 115 18.76 -11.18 -0.32
C ARG A 115 18.40 -10.19 -1.42
N ASN A 116 19.06 -10.33 -2.56
CA ASN A 116 18.72 -9.61 -3.77
C ASN A 116 18.73 -10.54 -4.99
N SER A 117 18.63 -9.96 -6.19
CA SER A 117 18.56 -10.73 -7.43
C SER A 117 19.86 -11.47 -7.80
N ASN A 118 20.97 -11.21 -7.10
CA ASN A 118 22.29 -11.78 -7.35
C ASN A 118 22.88 -12.45 -6.11
N GLU A 119 22.61 -11.93 -4.91
CA GLU A 119 23.21 -12.32 -3.65
C GLU A 119 22.18 -12.93 -2.70
N PHE A 120 22.58 -13.97 -1.98
CA PHE A 120 21.76 -14.56 -0.92
C PHE A 120 22.64 -15.21 0.17
N PHE A 121 22.98 -14.43 1.20
CA PHE A 121 23.91 -14.85 2.26
C PHE A 121 23.52 -14.29 3.63
N ALA A 122 24.00 -14.93 4.70
CA ALA A 122 23.86 -14.44 6.07
C ALA A 122 25.09 -13.61 6.46
N TYR A 123 24.91 -12.51 7.18
CA TYR A 123 26.00 -11.64 7.63
C TYR A 123 25.74 -11.02 8.99
N LYS A 124 26.82 -10.67 9.70
CA LYS A 124 26.76 -9.94 10.97
C LYS A 124 27.69 -8.74 10.90
N LYS A 125 27.12 -7.56 11.14
CA LYS A 125 27.87 -6.32 11.32
C LYS A 125 28.47 -6.31 12.73
N GLY A 126 29.78 -6.14 12.82
CA GLY A 126 30.51 -5.92 14.06
C GLY A 126 30.36 -4.49 14.58
N GLU A 127 31.02 -4.22 15.70
CA GLU A 127 31.08 -2.88 16.27
C GLU A 127 31.99 -1.96 15.45
N TYR A 128 31.86 -0.65 15.67
CA TYR A 128 32.74 0.32 15.04
C TYR A 128 34.14 0.25 15.65
N LEU A 129 35.12 0.11 14.78
CA LEU A 129 36.53 0.05 15.10
C LEU A 129 37.06 1.44 15.41
N LYS A 130 37.83 1.57 16.50
CA LYS A 130 38.40 2.84 16.95
C LYS A 130 39.87 3.01 16.55
N ASN A 131 40.61 1.92 16.45
CA ASN A 131 42.04 1.92 16.15
C ASN A 131 42.48 0.62 15.45
N GLN A 132 43.75 0.60 15.02
CA GLN A 132 44.35 -0.50 14.25
C GLN A 132 44.52 -1.79 15.08
N ASP A 133 44.78 -1.67 16.38
CA ASP A 133 44.96 -2.82 17.27
C ASP A 133 43.63 -3.56 17.44
N GLN A 134 42.55 -2.82 17.73
CA GLN A 134 41.19 -3.36 17.79
C GLN A 134 40.80 -4.04 16.47
N TYR A 135 41.12 -3.45 15.32
CA TYR A 135 40.87 -4.09 14.02
C TYR A 135 41.53 -5.47 13.93
N THR A 136 42.80 -5.58 14.33
CA THR A 136 43.56 -6.82 14.21
C THR A 136 43.02 -7.89 15.15
N GLU A 137 42.76 -7.53 16.42
CA GLU A 137 42.18 -8.42 17.43
C GLU A 137 40.79 -8.93 17.03
N GLU A 138 39.90 -8.02 16.59
CA GLU A 138 38.56 -8.40 16.17
C GLU A 138 38.57 -9.26 14.90
N LEU A 139 39.44 -8.94 13.94
CA LEU A 139 39.57 -9.71 12.71
C LEU A 139 40.02 -11.14 12.98
N GLU A 140 41.03 -11.33 13.85
CA GLU A 140 41.50 -12.65 14.23
C GLU A 140 40.43 -13.43 14.99
N ARG A 141 39.73 -12.78 15.93
CA ARG A 141 38.62 -13.39 16.67
C ARG A 141 37.52 -13.90 15.74
N GLU A 142 37.06 -13.06 14.82
CA GLU A 142 36.00 -13.44 13.88
C GLU A 142 36.47 -14.53 12.90
N LYS A 143 37.72 -14.45 12.41
CA LYS A 143 38.31 -15.52 11.60
C LYS A 143 38.37 -16.85 12.36
N ASN A 144 38.79 -16.84 13.61
CA ASN A 144 38.86 -18.05 14.46
C ASN A 144 37.48 -18.63 14.75
N ASN A 145 36.47 -17.78 14.91
CA ASN A 145 35.08 -18.23 15.05
C ASN A 145 34.57 -18.92 13.78
N LEU A 146 34.79 -18.31 12.61
CA LEU A 146 34.37 -18.88 11.33
C LEU A 146 35.20 -20.10 10.91
N ALA A 147 36.47 -20.21 11.33
CA ALA A 147 37.32 -21.35 11.04
C ALA A 147 36.79 -22.68 11.64
N LYS A 148 35.89 -22.61 12.63
CA LYS A 148 35.20 -23.77 13.20
C LYS A 148 34.13 -24.35 12.26
N ILE A 149 33.72 -23.58 11.24
CA ILE A 149 32.73 -24.01 10.26
C ILE A 149 33.37 -25.06 9.33
N ASN A 150 32.76 -26.23 9.29
CA ASN A 150 33.18 -27.32 8.42
C ASN A 150 32.72 -27.05 6.98
N LYS A 151 33.66 -26.56 6.16
CA LYS A 151 33.44 -26.27 4.74
C LYS A 151 33.04 -27.50 3.91
N ASN A 152 33.25 -28.72 4.37
CA ASN A 152 32.88 -29.92 3.61
C ASN A 152 31.38 -30.20 3.63
N LEU A 153 30.60 -29.53 4.49
CA LEU A 153 29.16 -29.74 4.61
C LEU A 153 28.37 -29.06 3.48
N PHE A 154 28.92 -28.01 2.87
CA PHE A 154 28.25 -27.24 1.83
C PHE A 154 29.24 -26.62 0.85
N TYR A 155 28.78 -26.33 -0.37
CA TYR A 155 29.52 -25.51 -1.32
C TYR A 155 29.24 -24.04 -1.05
N GLY A 156 30.29 -23.23 -0.95
CA GLY A 156 30.15 -21.81 -0.64
C GLY A 156 31.40 -21.20 -0.05
N ASN A 157 31.22 -20.01 0.51
CA ASN A 157 32.30 -19.27 1.17
C ASN A 157 31.83 -18.65 2.47
N PHE A 158 32.76 -18.41 3.37
CA PHE A 158 32.54 -17.66 4.58
C PHE A 158 33.81 -16.88 4.90
N GLY A 159 33.66 -15.75 5.56
CA GLY A 159 34.81 -14.94 5.89
C GLY A 159 34.44 -13.63 6.56
N VAL A 160 35.45 -12.77 6.67
CA VAL A 160 35.34 -11.46 7.27
C VAL A 160 35.92 -10.45 6.30
N PHE A 161 35.22 -9.35 6.08
CA PHE A 161 35.73 -8.22 5.31
C PHE A 161 35.50 -6.90 6.06
N LEU A 162 36.34 -5.92 5.79
CA LEU A 162 36.22 -4.57 6.32
C LEU A 162 35.17 -3.81 5.50
N SER A 163 34.23 -3.17 6.19
CA SER A 163 33.26 -2.26 5.58
C SER A 163 33.28 -0.90 6.30
N ARG A 164 32.63 0.09 5.70
CA ARG A 164 32.50 1.43 6.28
C ARG A 164 31.14 2.02 5.95
N ASP A 165 30.63 2.81 6.88
CA ASP A 165 29.52 3.72 6.65
C ASP A 165 29.88 5.11 7.17
N PHE A 166 28.87 5.98 7.32
CA PHE A 166 29.06 7.35 7.79
C PHE A 166 29.64 7.43 9.21
N PHE A 167 29.41 6.43 10.06
CA PHE A 167 29.79 6.44 11.48
C PHE A 167 31.16 5.81 11.76
N GLY A 168 31.74 5.10 10.79
CA GLY A 168 33.08 4.54 10.93
C GLY A 168 33.29 3.24 10.14
N GLN A 169 34.41 2.60 10.42
CA GLN A 169 34.77 1.29 9.88
C GLN A 169 34.33 0.18 10.83
N PHE A 170 33.93 -0.96 10.28
CA PHE A 170 33.51 -2.13 11.05
C PHE A 170 33.79 -3.41 10.26
N LEU A 171 33.93 -4.53 10.96
CA LEU A 171 34.04 -5.84 10.33
C LEU A 171 32.67 -6.42 10.02
N VAL A 172 32.56 -7.12 8.90
CA VAL A 172 31.39 -7.91 8.54
C VAL A 172 31.81 -9.36 8.39
N SER A 173 31.31 -10.23 9.27
CA SER A 173 31.38 -11.67 9.08
C SER A 173 30.21 -12.13 8.22
N TYR A 174 30.46 -13.06 7.30
CA TYR A 174 29.43 -13.58 6.39
C TYR A 174 29.57 -15.08 6.17
N ILE A 175 28.44 -15.71 5.87
CA ILE A 175 28.29 -17.11 5.49
C ILE A 175 27.42 -17.14 4.23
N ASP A 176 28.05 -17.49 3.11
CA ASP A 176 27.43 -17.63 1.79
C ASP A 176 27.43 -19.09 1.37
N ILE A 177 26.26 -19.73 1.53
CA ILE A 177 26.00 -21.07 1.05
C ILE A 177 25.61 -20.97 -0.42
N GLY A 178 26.51 -21.43 -1.30
CA GLY A 178 26.28 -21.57 -2.73
C GLY A 178 25.37 -22.75 -3.07
N GLY A 179 25.54 -23.88 -2.38
CA GLY A 179 24.67 -25.05 -2.47
C GLY A 179 24.98 -26.07 -1.37
N ILE A 180 24.02 -26.92 -1.00
CA ILE A 180 24.12 -27.88 0.09
C ILE A 180 23.20 -29.08 -0.16
N TYR A 181 23.63 -30.31 0.14
CA TYR A 181 22.75 -31.47 0.08
C TYR A 181 21.81 -31.51 1.30
N GLU A 182 20.55 -31.94 1.10
CA GLU A 182 19.53 -32.00 2.16
C GLU A 182 20.03 -32.81 3.38
N GLU A 183 20.70 -33.93 3.14
CA GLU A 183 21.29 -34.78 4.20
C GLU A 183 22.31 -34.05 5.09
N ASN A 184 22.98 -33.03 4.54
CA ASN A 184 23.98 -32.24 5.28
C ASN A 184 23.37 -31.04 6.01
N VAL A 185 22.10 -30.70 5.77
CA VAL A 185 21.46 -29.51 6.36
C VAL A 185 21.50 -29.56 7.90
N PRO A 186 21.08 -30.64 8.59
CA PRO A 186 21.13 -30.68 10.05
C PRO A 186 22.55 -30.56 10.60
N ALA A 187 23.51 -31.24 9.97
CA ALA A 187 24.92 -31.19 10.36
C ALA A 187 25.52 -29.79 10.17
N ALA A 188 25.17 -29.10 9.08
CA ALA A 188 25.61 -27.72 8.82
C ALA A 188 25.01 -26.74 9.83
N VAL A 189 23.72 -26.88 10.15
CA VAL A 189 23.05 -26.04 11.16
C VAL A 189 23.71 -26.23 12.52
N LEU A 190 23.93 -27.47 12.96
CA LEU A 190 24.61 -27.76 14.22
C LEU A 190 26.03 -27.20 14.25
N ASN A 191 26.81 -27.42 13.20
CA ASN A 191 28.19 -26.95 13.14
C ASN A 191 28.30 -25.41 13.13
N ILE A 192 27.39 -24.71 12.45
CA ILE A 192 27.40 -23.25 12.37
C ILE A 192 26.84 -22.61 13.65
N THR A 193 25.71 -23.11 14.14
CA THR A 193 24.93 -22.45 15.21
C THR A 193 25.22 -23.00 16.61
N GLY A 194 25.79 -24.20 16.70
CA GLY A 194 25.99 -24.92 17.96
C GLY A 194 24.72 -25.55 18.54
N LYS A 195 23.60 -25.56 17.79
CA LYS A 195 22.31 -26.15 18.21
C LYS A 195 21.73 -27.04 17.12
N THR A 196 21.01 -28.08 17.51
CA THR A 196 20.31 -28.93 16.53
C THR A 196 19.10 -28.20 15.94
N VAL A 197 18.59 -28.69 14.81
CA VAL A 197 17.40 -28.13 14.16
C VAL A 197 16.20 -28.20 15.12
N GLU A 198 16.04 -29.32 15.81
CA GLU A 198 14.95 -29.58 16.74
C GLU A 198 14.98 -28.61 17.93
N GLU A 199 16.16 -28.37 18.52
CA GLU A 199 16.33 -27.39 19.61
C GLU A 199 15.95 -25.97 19.17
N ILE A 200 16.31 -25.60 17.94
CA ILE A 200 16.04 -24.27 17.40
C ILE A 200 14.55 -24.12 17.08
N GLU A 201 13.92 -25.12 16.49
CA GLU A 201 12.49 -25.12 16.19
C GLU A 201 11.64 -25.09 17.45
N LEU A 202 12.03 -25.84 18.49
CA LEU A 202 11.38 -25.78 19.79
C LEU A 202 11.47 -24.36 20.38
N MET A 203 12.65 -23.76 20.39
CA MET A 203 12.85 -22.38 20.88
C MET A 203 12.01 -21.35 20.10
N ILE A 204 11.90 -21.50 18.78
CA ILE A 204 11.06 -20.62 17.94
C ILE A 204 9.59 -20.80 18.32
N SER A 205 9.11 -22.04 18.41
CA SER A 205 7.73 -22.38 18.76
C SER A 205 7.35 -21.87 20.16
N GLU A 206 8.20 -22.07 21.17
CA GLU A 206 7.97 -21.58 22.53
C GLU A 206 7.85 -20.05 22.56
N ARG A 207 8.71 -19.34 21.83
CA ARG A 207 8.63 -17.88 21.72
C ARG A 207 7.33 -17.43 21.04
N GLU A 208 6.96 -18.04 19.92
CA GLU A 208 5.74 -17.72 19.18
C GLU A 208 4.48 -17.96 20.02
N THR A 209 4.43 -19.07 20.78
CA THR A 209 3.32 -19.36 21.71
C THR A 209 3.25 -18.34 22.85
N ALA A 210 4.39 -17.95 23.43
CA ALA A 210 4.45 -16.92 24.48
C ALA A 210 4.02 -15.54 23.96
N GLU A 211 4.44 -15.15 22.75
CA GLU A 211 4.04 -13.89 22.11
C GLU A 211 2.55 -13.88 21.78
N LYS A 212 2.01 -14.99 21.26
CA LYS A 212 0.58 -15.15 20.99
C LYS A 212 -0.25 -15.02 22.27
N LEU A 213 0.16 -15.68 23.35
CA LEU A 213 -0.54 -15.60 24.64
C LEU A 213 -0.54 -14.16 25.18
N LYS A 214 0.59 -13.46 25.11
CA LYS A 214 0.68 -12.03 25.50
C LYS A 214 -0.23 -11.14 24.64
N TRP A 215 -0.27 -11.39 23.33
CA TRP A 215 -1.13 -10.66 22.41
C TRP A 215 -2.61 -10.89 22.73
N GLU A 216 -3.03 -12.13 22.96
CA GLU A 216 -4.40 -12.48 23.35
C GLU A 216 -4.81 -11.81 24.67
N GLN A 217 -3.95 -11.87 25.70
CA GLN A 217 -4.17 -11.19 26.98
C GLN A 217 -4.32 -9.68 26.82
N TYR A 218 -3.42 -9.04 26.07
CA TYR A 218 -3.48 -7.61 25.77
C TYR A 218 -4.78 -7.24 25.05
N HIS A 219 -5.19 -8.02 24.04
CA HIS A 219 -6.44 -7.74 23.31
C HIS A 219 -7.69 -7.94 24.17
N GLU A 220 -7.69 -8.94 25.07
CA GLU A 220 -8.78 -9.16 26.00
C GLU A 220 -8.89 -8.01 27.01
N GLU A 221 -7.77 -7.56 27.57
CA GLU A 221 -7.71 -6.39 28.46
C GLU A 221 -8.19 -5.13 27.75
N GLN A 222 -7.67 -4.86 26.54
CA GLN A 222 -8.11 -3.74 25.72
C GLN A 222 -9.60 -3.82 25.36
N LYS A 223 -10.15 -5.03 25.16
CA LYS A 223 -11.59 -5.22 24.94
C LYS A 223 -12.38 -4.86 26.20
N LYS A 224 -11.97 -5.33 27.39
CA LYS A 224 -12.61 -4.99 28.67
C LYS A 224 -12.52 -3.49 28.96
N GLU A 225 -11.39 -2.85 28.69
CA GLU A 225 -11.22 -1.41 28.84
C GLU A 225 -12.12 -0.62 27.89
N ARG A 226 -12.21 -1.04 26.61
CA ARG A 226 -13.14 -0.44 25.65
C ARG A 226 -14.58 -0.60 26.10
N GLU A 227 -15.00 -1.79 26.53
CA GLU A 227 -16.35 -2.03 27.05
C GLU A 227 -16.66 -1.15 28.27
N LYS A 228 -15.71 -0.99 29.20
CA LYS A 228 -15.85 -0.07 30.35
C LYS A 228 -15.97 1.39 29.90
N ARG A 229 -15.13 1.83 28.96
CA ARG A 229 -15.17 3.19 28.40
C ARG A 229 -16.47 3.46 27.65
N ASP A 230 -16.93 2.51 26.83
CA ASP A 230 -18.18 2.60 26.09
C ASP A 230 -19.38 2.62 27.03
N ALA A 231 -19.37 1.82 28.11
CA ALA A 231 -20.40 1.85 29.15
C ALA A 231 -20.40 3.19 29.91
N ALA A 232 -19.24 3.70 30.33
CA ALA A 232 -19.13 5.01 30.97
C ALA A 232 -19.57 6.15 30.05
N ALA A 233 -19.17 6.09 28.78
CA ALA A 233 -19.60 7.01 27.74
C ALA A 233 -21.11 6.95 27.52
N ALA A 234 -21.73 5.76 27.52
CA ALA A 234 -23.17 5.61 27.38
C ALA A 234 -23.93 6.29 28.53
N VAL A 235 -23.48 6.10 29.78
CA VAL A 235 -24.05 6.76 30.97
C VAL A 235 -24.01 8.29 30.85
N LEU A 236 -22.92 8.86 30.33
CA LEU A 236 -22.80 10.30 30.09
C LEU A 236 -23.65 10.78 28.90
N LEU A 237 -23.70 9.99 27.83
CA LEU A 237 -24.37 10.36 26.59
C LEU A 237 -25.89 10.30 26.68
N GLU A 238 -26.48 9.38 27.45
CA GLU A 238 -27.94 9.27 27.60
C GLU A 238 -28.61 10.60 28.02
N PRO A 239 -28.25 11.22 29.15
CA PRO A 239 -28.84 12.50 29.56
C PRO A 239 -28.51 13.64 28.58
N ALA A 240 -27.27 13.68 28.08
CA ALA A 240 -26.86 14.71 27.11
C ALA A 240 -27.61 14.59 25.78
N LYS A 241 -27.99 13.38 25.34
CA LYS A 241 -28.83 13.16 24.15
C LYS A 241 -30.23 13.74 24.36
N GLU A 242 -30.83 13.51 25.53
CA GLU A 242 -32.15 14.07 25.85
C GLU A 242 -32.14 15.60 25.84
N GLU A 243 -31.12 16.23 26.41
CA GLU A 243 -30.94 17.68 26.36
C GLU A 243 -30.68 18.20 24.94
N MET A 244 -29.80 17.52 24.19
CA MET A 244 -29.50 17.86 22.81
C MET A 244 -30.76 17.79 21.92
N LEU A 245 -31.63 16.81 22.13
CA LEU A 245 -32.88 16.65 21.39
C LEU A 245 -33.94 17.71 21.73
N LYS A 246 -33.80 18.46 22.84
CA LYS A 246 -34.66 19.64 23.10
C LYS A 246 -34.33 20.76 22.10
N ILE A 247 -33.05 20.96 21.79
CA ILE A 247 -32.54 22.11 21.01
C ILE A 247 -32.29 21.76 19.53
N CYS A 248 -31.90 20.52 19.24
CA CYS A 248 -31.52 20.05 17.90
C CYS A 248 -32.40 18.89 17.41
N ASP A 249 -32.50 18.73 16.10
CA ASP A 249 -33.04 17.54 15.45
C ASP A 249 -31.92 16.59 15.04
N LEU A 250 -32.08 15.30 15.31
CA LEU A 250 -31.20 14.27 14.74
C LEU A 250 -31.58 14.05 13.27
N LYS A 251 -30.66 14.36 12.35
CA LYS A 251 -30.90 14.28 10.90
C LYS A 251 -29.78 13.56 10.18
N GLN A 252 -30.14 12.96 9.06
CA GLN A 252 -29.21 12.42 8.08
C GLN A 252 -29.58 12.92 6.69
N GLY A 253 -28.60 13.18 5.83
CA GLY A 253 -28.86 13.72 4.50
C GLY A 253 -27.62 14.17 3.75
N LYS A 254 -27.83 14.90 2.65
CA LYS A 254 -26.73 15.45 1.84
C LYS A 254 -26.17 16.73 2.45
N ILE A 255 -24.85 16.86 2.41
CA ILE A 255 -24.15 18.06 2.84
C ILE A 255 -24.50 19.22 1.88
N TYR A 256 -24.77 20.39 2.46
CA TYR A 256 -24.99 21.63 1.72
C TYR A 256 -24.11 22.75 2.29
N ASP A 257 -23.95 23.83 1.51
CA ASP A 257 -23.11 24.96 1.91
C ASP A 257 -23.71 25.66 3.13
N GLY A 258 -22.90 25.87 4.17
CA GLY A 258 -23.32 26.47 5.43
C GLY A 258 -23.90 25.49 6.47
N LEU A 259 -24.01 24.19 6.15
CA LEU A 259 -24.48 23.18 7.11
C LEU A 259 -23.55 23.09 8.32
N ILE A 260 -24.12 23.10 9.53
CA ILE A 260 -23.43 22.81 10.79
C ILE A 260 -24.05 21.55 11.40
N VAL A 261 -23.21 20.56 11.70
CA VAL A 261 -23.60 19.30 12.34
C VAL A 261 -22.88 19.17 13.67
N TYR A 262 -23.63 18.88 14.71
CA TYR A 262 -23.13 18.69 16.06
C TYR A 262 -23.10 17.19 16.40
N ALA A 263 -22.05 16.79 17.12
CA ALA A 263 -21.90 15.43 17.64
C ALA A 263 -21.47 15.50 19.11
N LEU A 264 -22.17 14.77 19.96
CA LEU A 264 -21.78 14.62 21.36
C LEU A 264 -20.47 13.82 21.44
N GLN A 265 -19.56 14.24 22.31
CA GLN A 265 -18.26 13.63 22.55
C GLN A 265 -18.11 13.45 24.07
N PRO A 266 -18.26 12.22 24.59
CA PRO A 266 -18.11 11.96 26.01
C PRO A 266 -16.62 12.04 26.40
N ASP A 267 -16.32 12.77 27.46
CA ASP A 267 -15.03 12.76 28.14
C ASP A 267 -15.18 11.92 29.41
N THR A 268 -14.84 10.62 29.31
CA THR A 268 -14.97 9.68 30.42
C THR A 268 -13.97 9.92 31.55
N GLU A 269 -12.90 10.69 31.32
CA GLU A 269 -11.90 11.01 32.34
C GLU A 269 -12.38 12.17 33.23
N LYS A 270 -13.01 13.18 32.62
CA LYS A 270 -13.58 14.33 33.34
C LYS A 270 -15.03 14.13 33.77
N GLY A 271 -15.71 13.12 33.24
CA GLY A 271 -17.13 12.87 33.52
C GLY A 271 -18.05 13.89 32.86
N GLU A 272 -17.62 14.48 31.75
CA GLU A 272 -18.33 15.58 31.06
C GLU A 272 -18.68 15.19 29.62
N VAL A 273 -19.64 15.89 29.01
CA VAL A 273 -19.97 15.73 27.58
C VAL A 273 -19.66 17.03 26.85
N ASN A 274 -18.72 16.96 25.93
CA ASN A 274 -18.42 18.03 24.99
C ASN A 274 -19.24 17.86 23.70
N VAL A 275 -19.36 18.93 22.94
CA VAL A 275 -20.01 18.93 21.63
C VAL A 275 -19.01 19.34 20.58
N LYS A 276 -18.80 18.44 19.61
CA LYS A 276 -18.05 18.74 18.41
C LYS A 276 -18.99 19.32 17.36
N ALA A 277 -18.78 20.58 17.01
CA ALA A 277 -19.48 21.24 15.92
C ALA A 277 -18.66 21.15 14.63
N THR A 278 -19.31 20.76 13.54
CA THR A 278 -18.69 20.55 12.24
C THR A 278 -19.38 21.39 11.18
N LYS A 279 -18.69 22.40 10.66
CA LYS A 279 -19.21 23.29 9.61
C LYS A 279 -18.72 22.86 8.23
N TYR A 280 -19.67 22.72 7.30
CA TYR A 280 -19.40 22.41 5.91
C TYR A 280 -19.59 23.65 5.04
N THR A 281 -18.62 23.92 4.18
CA THR A 281 -18.66 25.05 3.24
C THR A 281 -18.19 24.62 1.86
N ARG A 282 -18.71 25.23 0.81
CA ARG A 282 -18.29 25.00 -0.57
C ARG A 282 -18.45 26.28 -1.38
N LYS A 283 -17.37 26.76 -2.00
CA LYS A 283 -17.44 27.90 -2.91
C LYS A 283 -18.12 27.48 -4.22
N GLU A 284 -18.81 28.41 -4.86
CA GLU A 284 -19.65 28.20 -6.05
C GLU A 284 -18.94 27.51 -7.24
N ARG A 285 -17.61 27.57 -7.31
CA ARG A 285 -16.78 26.97 -8.37
C ARG A 285 -16.03 25.69 -7.96
N GLU A 286 -16.13 25.27 -6.69
CA GLU A 286 -15.37 24.14 -6.14
C GLU A 286 -16.19 22.83 -6.17
N LYS A 287 -15.57 21.73 -6.61
CA LYS A 287 -16.24 20.41 -6.66
C LYS A 287 -16.36 19.72 -5.31
N LYS A 288 -15.46 20.00 -4.36
CA LYS A 288 -15.39 19.37 -3.04
C LYS A 288 -15.85 20.31 -1.93
N PHE A 289 -16.42 19.76 -0.87
CA PHE A 289 -16.72 20.50 0.35
C PHE A 289 -15.46 20.68 1.20
N ARG A 290 -15.45 21.72 2.02
CA ARG A 290 -14.47 21.93 3.09
C ARG A 290 -15.16 21.83 4.45
N ARG A 291 -14.46 21.23 5.40
CA ARG A 291 -14.89 21.05 6.78
C ARG A 291 -14.04 21.90 7.73
N GLN A 292 -14.70 22.55 8.69
CA GLN A 292 -14.08 23.13 9.89
C GLN A 292 -14.69 22.47 11.13
N GLU A 293 -13.88 22.27 12.16
CA GLU A 293 -14.31 21.66 13.42
C GLU A 293 -14.04 22.63 14.56
N ALA A 294 -14.95 22.67 15.52
CA ALA A 294 -14.83 23.40 16.78
C ALA A 294 -15.43 22.57 17.91
N TYR A 295 -14.94 22.76 19.14
CA TYR A 295 -15.45 22.09 20.33
C TYR A 295 -16.14 23.12 21.23
N THR A 296 -17.32 22.77 21.73
CA THR A 296 -18.17 23.61 22.58
C THR A 296 -18.91 22.75 23.60
N THR A 297 -19.76 23.37 24.42
CA THR A 297 -20.66 22.73 25.40
C THR A 297 -22.13 22.86 24.96
N LEU A 298 -23.04 22.11 25.58
CA LEU A 298 -24.47 22.12 25.20
C LEU A 298 -25.15 23.49 25.37
N ASP A 299 -24.71 24.31 26.31
CA ASP A 299 -25.23 25.66 26.58
C ASP A 299 -24.79 26.71 25.55
N LYS A 300 -23.74 26.43 24.75
CA LYS A 300 -23.11 27.40 23.83
C LYS A 300 -23.13 26.95 22.37
N LEU A 301 -24.16 26.20 21.97
CA LEU A 301 -24.28 25.67 20.60
C LEU A 301 -24.48 26.77 19.54
N SER A 302 -25.09 27.90 19.90
CA SER A 302 -25.33 29.05 19.01
C SER A 302 -24.16 30.02 18.93
N GLU A 303 -23.17 29.91 19.82
CA GLU A 303 -22.03 30.84 19.96
C GLU A 303 -20.73 30.26 19.39
N VAL A 304 -20.82 29.18 18.60
CA VAL A 304 -19.63 28.46 18.12
C VAL A 304 -18.90 29.25 17.04
N GLU A 305 -17.66 29.63 17.34
CA GLU A 305 -16.74 30.23 16.39
C GLU A 305 -15.86 29.19 15.68
N PHE A 306 -15.82 29.24 14.35
CA PHE A 306 -15.05 28.32 13.52
C PHE A 306 -13.73 28.94 13.05
N LEU A 307 -12.78 29.08 13.98
CA LEU A 307 -11.48 29.72 13.76
C LEU A 307 -10.38 28.78 13.22
N GLY A 308 -10.65 27.47 13.15
CA GLY A 308 -9.68 26.45 12.77
C GLY A 308 -9.48 26.22 11.26
N SER A 309 -8.50 25.37 10.94
CA SER A 309 -8.14 24.97 9.57
C SER A 309 -9.30 24.33 8.80
N ARG A 310 -9.30 24.56 7.47
CA ARG A 310 -10.29 24.03 6.53
C ARG A 310 -9.73 22.82 5.80
N TRP A 311 -10.41 21.68 5.89
CA TRP A 311 -9.99 20.43 5.28
C TRP A 311 -10.92 20.06 4.11
N GLU A 312 -10.36 19.72 2.96
CA GLU A 312 -11.15 19.19 1.85
C GLU A 312 -11.68 17.79 2.16
N ILE A 313 -12.93 17.53 1.77
CA ILE A 313 -13.57 16.23 1.96
C ILE A 313 -14.19 15.73 0.66
N SER A 314 -14.17 14.40 0.49
CA SER A 314 -14.90 13.69 -0.55
C SER A 314 -16.30 13.23 -0.09
N LYS A 315 -16.58 13.28 1.22
CA LYS A 315 -17.86 12.90 1.79
C LYS A 315 -18.96 13.87 1.34
N THR A 316 -20.11 13.33 0.93
CA THR A 316 -21.28 14.09 0.44
C THR A 316 -22.49 13.99 1.37
N GLU A 317 -22.42 13.17 2.42
CA GLU A 317 -23.51 12.88 3.35
C GLU A 317 -23.12 13.20 4.80
N PHE A 318 -24.11 13.54 5.61
CA PHE A 318 -23.96 13.78 7.04
C PHE A 318 -24.98 12.96 7.84
N SER A 319 -24.64 12.72 9.10
CA SER A 319 -25.54 12.22 10.13
C SER A 319 -25.12 12.87 11.44
N GLY A 320 -26.07 13.41 12.19
CA GLY A 320 -25.81 14.07 13.48
C GLY A 320 -26.91 15.07 13.84
N TYR A 321 -26.65 15.84 14.90
CA TYR A 321 -27.59 16.84 15.40
C TYR A 321 -27.50 18.13 14.58
N VAL A 322 -28.64 18.70 14.22
CA VAL A 322 -28.74 19.99 13.52
C VAL A 322 -29.69 20.87 14.32
N MET A 323 -29.31 22.12 14.60
CA MET A 323 -30.14 23.07 15.36
C MET A 323 -31.57 23.13 14.81
N LYS A 324 -32.56 23.06 15.71
CA LYS A 324 -33.94 23.38 15.35
C LYS A 324 -33.99 24.87 15.04
N SER A 325 -34.30 25.22 13.80
CA SER A 325 -34.41 26.62 13.43
C SER A 325 -35.64 27.24 14.11
N GLU A 326 -35.46 28.27 14.94
CA GLU A 326 -36.49 29.31 15.00
C GLU A 326 -36.40 30.10 13.68
N LYS A 327 -37.41 29.91 12.81
CA LYS A 327 -37.56 30.47 11.46
C LYS A 327 -36.66 29.90 10.35
N LYS A 328 -37.36 29.24 9.44
CA LYS A 328 -37.01 28.87 8.06
C LYS A 328 -36.21 30.01 7.36
N PRO A 329 -35.10 29.75 6.65
CA PRO A 329 -34.58 30.73 5.71
C PRO A 329 -35.60 30.85 4.58
N GLU A 330 -36.25 32.02 4.49
CA GLU A 330 -37.02 32.40 3.31
C GLU A 330 -36.14 32.27 2.07
N GLU A 331 -36.65 31.54 1.07
CA GLU A 331 -36.17 31.67 -0.31
C GLU A 331 -36.26 33.16 -0.67
N LYS A 332 -35.12 33.82 -0.87
CA LYS A 332 -35.09 35.17 -1.41
C LYS A 332 -35.85 35.16 -2.75
N PRO A 333 -36.92 35.95 -2.93
CA PRO A 333 -37.53 36.13 -4.24
C PRO A 333 -36.50 36.80 -5.16
N LEU A 334 -36.32 36.24 -6.35
CA LEU A 334 -35.47 36.83 -7.39
C LEU A 334 -36.08 38.16 -7.88
N PRO A 335 -35.24 39.17 -8.22
CA PRO A 335 -35.72 40.47 -8.66
C PRO A 335 -36.39 40.39 -10.03
N GLU A 336 -37.55 41.03 -10.16
CA GLU A 336 -38.16 41.41 -11.44
C GLU A 336 -37.21 42.35 -12.20
N VAL A 337 -36.88 42.01 -13.45
CA VAL A 337 -36.21 42.96 -14.37
C VAL A 337 -36.97 42.97 -15.69
N LYS A 338 -37.70 44.07 -15.87
CA LYS A 338 -38.36 44.55 -17.10
C LYS A 338 -37.29 45.05 -18.05
N ASP A 339 -37.13 44.40 -19.21
CA ASP A 339 -36.73 44.98 -20.52
C ASP A 339 -36.26 43.87 -21.47
N PHE A 340 -37.20 43.04 -21.91
CA PHE A 340 -37.01 42.19 -23.08
C PHE A 340 -38.15 42.40 -24.07
N GLN A 341 -37.81 42.40 -25.35
CA GLN A 341 -38.72 42.61 -26.46
C GLN A 341 -38.95 41.25 -27.14
N VAL A 342 -40.21 40.82 -27.18
CA VAL A 342 -40.63 39.60 -27.88
C VAL A 342 -41.23 39.98 -29.22
N ILE A 343 -40.68 39.43 -30.30
CA ILE A 343 -41.07 39.77 -31.68
C ILE A 343 -41.34 38.49 -32.45
N GLN A 344 -42.35 38.52 -33.33
CA GLN A 344 -42.56 37.45 -34.30
C GLN A 344 -41.46 37.52 -35.36
N TYR A 345 -40.54 36.56 -35.36
CA TYR A 345 -39.38 36.55 -36.27
C TYR A 345 -39.73 35.92 -37.63
N SER A 346 -40.61 34.92 -37.62
CA SER A 346 -41.20 34.30 -38.82
C SER A 346 -42.54 33.67 -38.45
N GLU A 347 -43.30 33.13 -39.41
CA GLU A 347 -44.57 32.43 -39.12
C GLU A 347 -44.43 31.30 -38.09
N LYS A 348 -43.25 30.67 -38.04
CA LYS A 348 -42.96 29.51 -37.19
C LYS A 348 -42.11 29.83 -35.95
N CYS A 349 -41.56 31.04 -35.83
CA CYS A 349 -40.64 31.39 -34.75
C CYS A 349 -40.89 32.78 -34.14
N ILE A 350 -40.69 32.86 -32.82
CA ILE A 350 -40.62 34.10 -32.04
C ILE A 350 -39.18 34.31 -31.56
N ALA A 351 -38.72 35.57 -31.58
CA ALA A 351 -37.42 35.98 -31.09
C ALA A 351 -37.56 36.91 -29.88
N ILE A 352 -36.61 36.79 -28.94
CA ILE A 352 -36.55 37.56 -27.70
C ILE A 352 -35.22 38.30 -27.65
N PHE A 353 -35.29 39.63 -27.53
CA PHE A 353 -34.14 40.53 -27.47
C PHE A 353 -34.14 41.30 -26.14
N GLY A 354 -32.99 41.78 -25.68
CA GLY A 354 -32.84 42.53 -24.41
C GLY A 354 -32.02 41.77 -23.36
N ASP A 355 -32.14 42.17 -22.08
CA ASP A 355 -31.38 41.53 -20.99
C ASP A 355 -31.99 40.18 -20.57
N THR A 356 -31.66 39.16 -21.36
CA THR A 356 -32.15 37.79 -21.15
C THR A 356 -31.29 36.98 -20.17
N LYS A 357 -30.28 37.59 -19.53
CA LYS A 357 -29.41 36.89 -18.56
C LYS A 357 -30.18 36.31 -17.36
N PRO A 358 -31.15 37.02 -16.75
CA PRO A 358 -31.87 36.50 -15.59
C PRO A 358 -32.77 35.29 -15.93
N ILE A 359 -33.26 35.21 -17.17
CA ILE A 359 -34.20 34.17 -17.62
C ILE A 359 -33.56 33.10 -18.51
N LYS A 360 -32.23 33.12 -18.68
CA LYS A 360 -31.48 32.22 -19.57
C LYS A 360 -31.78 30.74 -19.35
N GLU A 361 -31.72 30.27 -18.12
CA GLU A 361 -31.92 28.83 -17.82
C GLU A 361 -33.37 28.40 -18.09
N LYS A 362 -34.32 29.30 -17.84
CA LYS A 362 -35.73 29.07 -18.13
C LYS A 362 -36.02 29.02 -19.63
N LEU A 363 -35.43 29.93 -20.41
CA LEU A 363 -35.54 29.93 -21.89
C LEU A 363 -34.97 28.65 -22.50
N LYS A 364 -33.86 28.16 -21.96
CA LYS A 364 -33.27 26.88 -22.37
C LYS A 364 -34.16 25.69 -22.02
N ALA A 365 -34.80 25.69 -20.85
CA ALA A 365 -35.70 24.64 -20.40
C ALA A 365 -36.94 24.50 -21.31
N ILE A 366 -37.50 25.62 -21.79
CA ILE A 366 -38.60 25.60 -22.78
C ILE A 366 -38.10 25.37 -24.22
N GLY A 367 -36.81 25.05 -24.41
CA GLY A 367 -36.23 24.68 -25.71
C GLY A 367 -35.81 25.85 -26.59
N GLY A 368 -35.60 27.03 -25.99
CA GLY A 368 -35.07 28.20 -26.67
C GLY A 368 -33.62 28.00 -27.07
N LYS A 369 -33.26 28.53 -28.23
CA LYS A 369 -31.87 28.52 -28.71
C LYS A 369 -31.36 29.95 -28.80
N PHE A 370 -30.24 30.21 -28.15
CA PHE A 370 -29.57 31.50 -28.26
C PHE A 370 -28.86 31.61 -29.61
N ASN A 371 -29.09 32.72 -30.32
CA ASN A 371 -28.41 33.04 -31.57
C ASN A 371 -27.87 34.49 -31.49
N PRO A 372 -26.54 34.68 -31.50
CA PRO A 372 -25.93 36.01 -31.41
C PRO A 372 -26.10 36.88 -32.67
N TYR A 373 -26.59 36.32 -33.78
CA TYR A 373 -26.66 37.00 -35.08
C TYR A 373 -28.08 37.10 -35.66
N LEU A 374 -29.12 37.18 -34.83
CA LEU A 374 -30.49 37.40 -35.31
C LEU A 374 -30.63 38.82 -35.88
N THR A 375 -31.47 39.01 -36.89
CA THR A 375 -31.69 40.34 -37.49
C THR A 375 -32.91 40.99 -36.88
N HIS A 376 -32.72 42.17 -36.27
CA HIS A 376 -33.79 42.98 -35.70
C HIS A 376 -33.66 44.41 -36.23
N ASN A 377 -34.71 44.95 -36.85
CA ASN A 377 -34.72 46.29 -37.46
C ASN A 377 -33.57 46.58 -38.44
N GLY A 378 -33.14 45.57 -39.20
CA GLY A 378 -32.06 45.68 -40.19
C GLY A 378 -30.64 45.50 -39.63
N GLU A 379 -30.48 45.41 -38.31
CA GLU A 379 -29.20 45.19 -37.64
C GLU A 379 -29.11 43.80 -37.02
N ARG A 380 -27.88 43.27 -36.86
CA ARG A 380 -27.66 42.00 -36.18
C ARG A 380 -27.61 42.21 -34.67
N ALA A 381 -28.53 41.60 -33.94
CA ALA A 381 -28.63 41.65 -32.49
C ALA A 381 -28.65 40.23 -31.87
N PRO A 382 -28.01 40.04 -30.71
CA PRO A 382 -28.06 38.77 -30.00
C PRO A 382 -29.43 38.56 -29.35
N GLY A 383 -30.00 37.37 -29.51
CA GLY A 383 -31.31 37.04 -28.94
C GLY A 383 -31.58 35.54 -28.84
N TRP A 384 -32.73 35.19 -28.27
CA TRP A 384 -33.21 33.81 -28.20
C TRP A 384 -34.29 33.58 -29.23
N ILE A 385 -34.28 32.42 -29.90
CA ILE A 385 -35.32 32.01 -30.84
C ILE A 385 -36.06 30.78 -30.31
N LEU A 386 -37.39 30.80 -30.43
CA LEU A 386 -38.31 29.76 -29.99
C LEU A 386 -39.36 29.50 -31.08
N PRO A 387 -39.92 28.28 -31.19
CA PRO A 387 -41.07 28.02 -32.04
C PRO A 387 -42.31 28.78 -31.57
N THR A 388 -43.15 29.26 -32.49
CA THR A 388 -44.42 29.96 -32.17
C THR A 388 -45.34 29.10 -31.29
N THR A 389 -45.28 27.77 -31.42
CA THR A 389 -46.07 26.83 -30.58
C THR A 389 -45.77 26.91 -29.09
N LYS A 390 -44.63 27.51 -28.70
CA LYS A 390 -44.23 27.68 -27.29
C LYS A 390 -44.46 29.11 -26.76
N LYS A 391 -45.19 29.95 -27.52
CA LYS A 391 -45.49 31.33 -27.13
C LYS A 391 -46.22 31.43 -25.80
N GLU A 392 -47.18 30.54 -25.54
CA GLU A 392 -47.95 30.51 -24.30
C GLU A 392 -47.08 30.14 -23.09
N GLN A 393 -46.14 29.19 -23.25
CA GLN A 393 -45.15 28.85 -22.23
C GLN A 393 -44.18 30.02 -21.95
N LEU A 394 -43.86 30.80 -22.97
CA LEU A 394 -43.05 32.01 -22.82
C LEU A 394 -43.81 33.12 -22.07
N THR A 395 -45.10 33.33 -22.37
CA THR A 395 -45.94 34.31 -21.66
C THR A 395 -46.12 33.96 -20.18
N ASN A 396 -46.15 32.69 -19.80
CA ASN A 396 -46.19 32.28 -18.39
C ASN A 396 -44.84 32.41 -17.65
N LEU A 397 -43.75 32.65 -18.39
CA LEU A 397 -42.40 32.72 -17.86
C LEU A 397 -41.94 34.15 -17.55
N ILE A 398 -42.63 35.10 -18.19
CA ILE A 398 -42.47 36.56 -18.21
C ILE A 398 -43.55 37.14 -17.34
#